data_AF-A0A955V3Q5-F1
#
_entry.id   AF-A0A955V3Q5-F1
#
_cell.length_a   1.000
_cell.length_b   1.000
_cell.length_c   1.000
_cell.angle_alpha   90.00
_cell.angle_beta   90.00
_cell.angle_gamma   90.00
#
_symmetry.space_group_name_H-M   'P 1'
#
loop_
_entity.id
_entity.type
_entity.pdbx_description
1 polymer ?
#
loop_
_entity_poly.entity_id
_entity_poly.type
_entity_poly.pdbx_seq_one_letter_code
_entity_poly.pdbx_strand_id
1 'polypeptide(L)'
;MRATREKRSFELVSEYTPQGDQPQAIEQLVEGVRRGEEHQTLLGVTGSGKTFSIACAVARLDRPTLVMSPNKTLAAQLYAEFKELFPHNAVEYFVSYYDYYQPEAYIPSSDTYIEKDSSINDEIDKLRHSATHSLLTRTDVLVVASVSCIYGLGAPENYGDMYVFVEAGQPLVRDDLLRQLVDLQYARNDHDFHRGTFRVRGDVVEIFPQYEAERAIRVEFFGDEVDAIAEIDPLRGKVLARPKRAMVFPASHYVATGDRIREAIVGIQEELGERLEHFRRENKLLEAQRLEQRTMYDIEMLQEMGFCHGVENYSRFLDGRAPGETPYTL
;
A
#
# COMPACT_ATOMS: atom_id res chain seq x y z
N MET A 1 -11.00 -16.09 4.38
CA MET A 1 -10.89 -16.10 5.87
C MET A 1 -10.18 -14.80 6.21
N ARG A 2 -10.90 -13.72 6.59
CA ARG A 2 -10.27 -12.40 6.80
C ARG A 2 -9.11 -12.55 7.79
N ALA A 3 -7.93 -12.03 7.44
CA ALA A 3 -6.81 -11.99 8.37
C ALA A 3 -7.31 -11.34 9.66
N THR A 4 -7.33 -12.10 10.77
CA THR A 4 -7.78 -11.54 12.04
C THR A 4 -6.64 -10.65 12.52
N ARG A 5 -6.88 -9.34 12.62
CA ARG A 5 -5.86 -8.40 13.12
C ARG A 5 -5.36 -8.89 14.46
N GLU A 6 -4.05 -9.03 14.59
CA GLU A 6 -3.41 -9.36 15.84
C GLU A 6 -3.66 -8.21 16.82
N LYS A 7 -4.37 -8.51 17.91
CA LYS A 7 -4.68 -7.51 18.93
C LYS A 7 -3.42 -7.26 19.77
N ARG A 8 -2.83 -6.09 19.60
CA ARG A 8 -1.69 -5.57 20.34
C ARG A 8 -2.00 -4.16 20.83
N SER A 9 -1.35 -3.75 21.91
CA SER A 9 -1.51 -2.43 22.51
C SER A 9 -0.25 -1.58 22.32
N PHE A 10 -0.44 -0.27 22.28
CA PHE A 10 0.67 0.69 22.24
C PHE A 10 1.54 0.62 23.50
N GLU A 11 2.86 0.54 23.32
CA GLU A 11 3.86 0.49 24.37
C GLU A 11 4.77 1.72 24.26
N LEU A 12 4.50 2.74 25.08
CA LEU A 12 5.29 3.96 25.13
C LEU A 12 6.60 3.71 25.90
N VAL A 13 7.73 3.88 25.23
CA VAL A 13 9.07 3.78 25.82
C VAL A 13 9.69 5.17 25.89
N SER A 14 10.00 5.64 27.09
CA SER A 14 10.66 6.93 27.29
C SER A 14 11.33 7.01 28.67
N GLU A 15 12.46 7.71 28.74
CA GLU A 15 13.09 8.12 30.02
C GLU A 15 12.38 9.33 30.64
N TYR A 16 11.54 10.02 29.86
CA TYR A 16 10.81 11.20 30.31
C TYR A 16 9.44 10.82 30.87
N THR A 17 9.00 11.60 31.85
CA THR A 17 7.61 11.57 32.33
C THR A 17 6.93 12.88 31.96
N PRO A 18 5.60 12.93 31.76
CA PRO A 18 4.91 14.18 31.49
C PRO A 18 5.17 15.24 32.57
N GLN A 19 5.65 16.43 32.18
CA GLN A 19 5.99 17.54 33.08
C GLN A 19 5.20 18.81 32.75
N GLY A 20 5.16 19.76 33.69
CA GLY A 20 4.47 21.05 33.49
C GLY A 20 2.98 20.86 33.20
N ASP A 21 2.50 21.46 32.11
CA ASP A 21 1.09 21.38 31.69
C ASP A 21 0.74 20.10 30.93
N GLN A 22 1.74 19.27 30.57
CA GLN A 22 1.52 18.05 29.78
C GLN A 22 0.55 17.06 30.45
N PRO A 23 0.64 16.74 31.76
CA PRO A 23 -0.29 15.80 32.39
C PRO A 23 -1.75 16.21 32.25
N GLN A 24 -2.05 17.50 32.43
CA GLN A 24 -3.40 18.04 32.31
C GLN A 24 -3.88 18.03 30.86
N ALA A 25 -3.02 18.44 29.91
CA ALA A 25 -3.35 18.43 28.49
C ALA A 25 -3.64 17.00 27.97
N ILE A 26 -2.82 16.02 28.35
CA ILE A 26 -3.01 14.61 28.00
C ILE A 26 -4.34 14.10 28.56
N GLU A 27 -4.65 14.39 29.83
CA GLU A 27 -5.90 13.97 30.46
C GLU A 27 -7.12 14.54 29.75
N GLN A 28 -7.10 15.85 29.43
CA GLN A 28 -8.19 16.50 28.71
C GLN A 28 -8.42 15.89 27.33
N LEU A 29 -7.34 15.62 26.58
CA LEU A 29 -7.42 14.99 25.26
C LEU A 29 -8.02 13.59 25.33
N VAL A 30 -7.54 12.76 26.27
CA VAL A 30 -8.00 11.38 26.44
C VAL A 30 -9.47 11.35 26.84
N GLU A 31 -9.86 12.16 27.81
CA GLU A 31 -11.25 12.22 28.27
C GLU A 31 -12.19 12.80 27.22
N GLY A 32 -11.75 13.78 26.43
CA GLY A 32 -12.52 14.29 25.29
C GLY A 32 -12.81 13.19 24.26
N VAL A 33 -11.80 12.38 23.91
CA VAL A 33 -12.02 11.25 22.98
C VAL A 33 -12.95 10.20 23.58
N ARG A 34 -12.81 9.88 24.88
CA ARG A 34 -13.70 8.93 25.57
C ARG A 34 -15.15 9.42 25.69
N ARG A 35 -15.36 10.74 25.78
CA ARG A 35 -16.69 11.37 25.71
C ARG A 35 -17.29 11.39 24.30
N GLY A 36 -16.52 11.04 23.26
CA GLY A 36 -16.96 11.05 21.87
C GLY A 36 -16.83 12.42 21.20
N GLU A 37 -15.96 13.31 21.70
CA GLU A 37 -15.69 14.58 21.04
C GLU A 37 -14.94 14.36 19.73
N GLU A 38 -15.56 14.78 18.61
CA GLU A 38 -15.01 14.61 17.26
C GLU A 38 -13.82 15.56 16.98
N HIS A 39 -13.83 16.75 17.57
CA HIS A 39 -12.84 17.80 17.32
C HIS A 39 -12.27 18.33 18.62
N GLN A 40 -10.95 18.28 18.75
CA GLN A 40 -10.20 18.81 19.87
C GLN A 40 -8.97 19.56 19.36
N THR A 41 -8.49 20.54 20.12
CA THR A 41 -7.32 21.35 19.74
C THR A 41 -6.33 21.41 20.89
N LEU A 42 -5.11 20.89 20.66
CA LEU A 42 -3.99 21.05 21.57
C LEU A 42 -3.25 22.36 21.27
N LEU A 43 -3.52 23.41 22.02
CA LEU A 43 -2.82 24.69 21.89
C LEU A 43 -1.47 24.64 22.63
N GLY A 44 -0.45 24.07 21.98
CA GLY A 44 0.89 23.92 22.54
C GLY A 44 1.91 24.90 21.95
N VAL A 45 2.60 25.66 22.79
CA VAL A 45 3.73 26.52 22.38
C VAL A 45 4.88 25.71 21.76
N THR A 46 5.73 26.33 20.95
CA THR A 46 6.93 25.67 20.41
C THR A 46 7.85 25.18 21.54
N GLY A 47 8.38 23.97 21.43
CA GLY A 47 9.25 23.39 22.46
C GLY A 47 8.53 22.75 23.66
N SER A 48 7.20 22.81 23.74
CA SER A 48 6.43 22.21 24.85
C SER A 48 6.33 20.67 24.85
N GLY A 49 6.99 19.98 23.91
CA GLY A 49 6.90 18.51 23.79
C GLY A 49 5.55 18.01 23.31
N LYS A 50 4.98 18.64 22.27
CA LYS A 50 3.68 18.25 21.68
C LYS A 50 3.65 16.80 21.23
N THR A 51 4.69 16.32 20.52
CA THR A 51 4.76 14.93 20.06
C THR A 51 4.66 13.95 21.23
N PHE A 52 5.39 14.20 22.32
CA PHE A 52 5.35 13.36 23.52
C PHE A 52 3.96 13.36 24.17
N SER A 53 3.30 14.53 24.25
CA SER A 53 1.93 14.61 24.78
C SER A 53 0.94 13.80 23.94
N ILE A 54 1.05 13.88 22.60
CA ILE A 54 0.22 13.09 21.69
C ILE A 54 0.55 11.60 21.81
N ALA A 55 1.82 11.20 21.92
CA ALA A 55 2.22 9.82 22.14
C ALA A 55 1.62 9.24 23.44
N CYS A 56 1.67 10.00 24.54
CA CYS A 56 1.01 9.59 25.78
C CYS A 56 -0.51 9.42 25.60
N ALA A 57 -1.16 10.31 24.85
CA ALA A 57 -2.59 10.19 24.57
C ALA A 57 -2.91 8.95 23.72
N VAL A 58 -2.13 8.69 22.66
CA VAL A 58 -2.26 7.49 21.82
C VAL A 58 -2.11 6.22 22.64
N ALA A 59 -1.07 6.14 23.49
CA ALA A 59 -0.84 4.98 24.36
C ALA A 59 -2.00 4.71 25.33
N ARG A 60 -2.64 5.77 25.85
CA ARG A 60 -3.79 5.66 26.76
C ARG A 60 -5.11 5.34 26.06
N LEU A 61 -5.26 5.76 24.81
CA LEU A 61 -6.45 5.54 24.00
C LEU A 61 -6.42 4.18 23.31
N ASP A 62 -5.23 3.68 22.99
CA ASP A 62 -4.97 2.38 22.36
C ASP A 62 -5.76 2.18 21.05
N ARG A 63 -5.68 3.17 20.16
CA ARG A 63 -6.37 3.19 18.87
C ARG A 63 -5.39 3.43 17.72
N PRO A 64 -5.59 2.77 16.56
CA PRO A 64 -4.86 3.13 15.34
C PRO A 64 -4.96 4.64 15.10
N THR A 65 -3.83 5.28 14.81
CA THR A 65 -3.73 6.75 14.76
C THR A 65 -3.09 7.19 13.46
N LEU A 66 -3.74 8.13 12.76
CA LEU A 66 -3.17 8.81 11.59
C LEU A 66 -2.69 10.20 12.01
N VAL A 67 -1.40 10.48 11.78
CA VAL A 67 -0.79 11.79 12.00
C VAL A 67 -0.54 12.44 10.64
N MET A 68 -1.33 13.46 10.31
CA MET A 68 -1.16 14.20 9.05
C MET A 68 -0.17 15.36 9.20
N SER A 69 0.80 15.43 8.30
CA SER A 69 1.80 16.49 8.23
C SER A 69 1.74 17.23 6.88
N PRO A 70 1.88 18.56 6.84
CA PRO A 70 1.78 19.35 5.62
C PRO A 70 2.99 19.18 4.67
N ASN A 71 4.11 18.62 5.13
CA ASN A 71 5.30 18.43 4.30
C ASN A 71 6.10 17.18 4.69
N LYS A 72 6.91 16.68 3.75
CA LYS A 72 7.73 15.46 3.92
C LYS A 72 8.77 15.61 5.04
N THR A 73 9.35 16.78 5.23
CA THR A 73 10.39 17.01 6.24
C THR A 73 9.86 16.85 7.66
N LEU A 74 8.75 17.52 7.99
CA LEU A 74 8.10 17.38 9.30
C LEU A 74 7.50 15.98 9.48
N ALA A 75 6.98 15.37 8.40
CA ALA A 75 6.50 13.99 8.46
C ALA A 75 7.65 13.03 8.85
N ALA A 76 8.83 13.17 8.25
CA ALA A 76 9.99 12.35 8.59
C ALA A 76 10.47 12.56 10.03
N GLN A 77 10.46 13.80 10.52
CA GLN A 77 10.78 14.12 11.92
C GLN A 77 9.81 13.45 12.89
N LEU A 78 8.50 13.61 12.66
CA LEU A 78 7.47 12.98 13.49
C LEU A 78 7.56 11.46 13.44
N TYR A 79 7.81 10.88 12.27
CA TYR A 79 8.01 9.44 12.12
C TYR A 79 9.19 8.93 12.96
N ALA A 80 10.34 9.63 12.92
CA ALA A 80 11.49 9.28 13.74
C ALA A 80 11.18 9.39 15.24
N GLU A 81 10.58 10.51 15.68
CA GLU A 81 10.18 10.72 17.09
C GLU A 81 9.20 9.64 17.58
N PHE A 82 8.16 9.33 16.80
CA PHE A 82 7.21 8.29 17.18
C PHE A 82 7.85 6.90 17.19
N LYS A 83 8.81 6.63 16.30
CA LYS A 83 9.49 5.33 16.24
C LYS A 83 10.42 5.11 17.44
N GLU A 84 11.03 6.17 17.96
CA GLU A 84 11.76 6.14 19.24
C GLU A 84 10.81 5.94 20.43
N LEU A 85 9.64 6.58 20.41
CA LEU A 85 8.64 6.49 21.49
C LEU A 85 7.86 5.16 21.50
N PHE A 86 7.72 4.50 20.35
CA PHE A 86 6.97 3.25 20.19
C PHE A 86 7.80 2.18 19.44
N PRO A 87 8.96 1.76 19.98
CA PRO A 87 9.88 0.85 19.29
C PRO A 87 9.33 -0.56 19.10
N HIS A 88 8.24 -0.91 19.79
CA HIS A 88 7.60 -2.24 19.76
C HIS A 88 6.28 -2.25 18.96
N ASN A 89 5.79 -1.09 18.52
CA ASN A 89 4.55 -0.95 17.75
C ASN A 89 4.84 -0.69 16.26
N ALA A 90 3.78 -0.72 15.43
CA ALA A 90 3.90 -0.39 14.02
C ALA A 90 3.81 1.13 13.83
N VAL A 91 4.96 1.80 13.87
CA VAL A 91 5.09 3.19 13.44
C VAL A 91 5.45 3.18 11.96
N GLU A 92 4.56 3.73 11.15
CA GLU A 92 4.57 3.62 9.69
C GLU A 92 4.65 5.00 9.03
N TYR A 93 5.15 5.03 7.79
CA TYR A 93 5.38 6.26 7.04
C TYR A 93 4.67 6.23 5.68
N PHE A 94 3.78 7.19 5.44
CA PHE A 94 2.94 7.21 4.25
C PHE A 94 2.94 8.57 3.55
N VAL A 95 3.90 8.76 2.65
CA VAL A 95 3.99 9.97 1.81
C VAL A 95 4.03 9.59 0.33
N SER A 96 4.01 10.60 -0.55
CA SER A 96 4.25 10.35 -1.98
C SER A 96 5.63 9.71 -2.16
N TYR A 97 5.62 8.53 -2.78
CA TYR A 97 6.80 7.78 -3.21
C TYR A 97 7.49 8.36 -4.45
N TYR A 98 6.98 9.43 -5.04
CA TYR A 98 7.66 10.07 -6.15
C TYR A 98 8.75 11.01 -5.63
N ASP A 99 9.99 10.80 -6.09
CA ASP A 99 11.08 11.76 -5.98
C ASP A 99 10.92 12.88 -7.01
N TYR A 100 10.45 12.51 -8.20
CA TYR A 100 10.04 13.41 -9.26
C TYR A 100 8.70 12.95 -9.82
N TYR A 101 7.79 13.90 -10.07
CA TYR A 101 6.49 13.61 -10.67
C TYR A 101 6.06 14.74 -11.61
N GLN A 102 5.85 14.39 -12.87
CA GLN A 102 5.21 15.20 -13.87
C GLN A 102 3.88 14.54 -14.24
N PRO A 103 2.74 15.20 -13.99
CA PRO A 103 1.45 14.66 -14.39
C PRO A 103 1.32 14.67 -15.92
N GLU A 104 0.55 13.72 -16.44
CA GLU A 104 0.05 13.80 -17.80
C GLU A 104 -0.80 15.06 -17.97
N ALA A 105 -0.52 15.85 -19.00
CA ALA A 105 -1.24 17.08 -19.26
C ALA A 105 -1.28 17.40 -20.75
N TYR A 106 -2.30 18.14 -21.17
CA TYR A 106 -2.38 18.71 -22.51
C TYR A 106 -2.53 20.22 -22.40
N ILE A 107 -1.68 20.97 -23.11
CA ILE A 107 -1.68 22.43 -23.16
C ILE A 107 -2.33 22.87 -24.48
N PRO A 108 -3.60 23.32 -24.48
CA PRO A 108 -4.32 23.63 -25.71
C PRO A 108 -3.72 24.80 -26.50
N SER A 109 -3.13 25.78 -25.82
CA SER A 109 -2.58 26.98 -26.47
C SER A 109 -1.36 26.68 -27.36
N SER A 110 -0.65 25.59 -27.09
CA SER A 110 0.55 25.20 -27.84
C SER A 110 0.41 23.81 -28.48
N ASP A 111 -0.79 23.21 -28.45
CA ASP A 111 -1.05 21.82 -28.89
C ASP A 111 0.03 20.85 -28.40
N THR A 112 0.40 20.98 -27.12
CA THR A 112 1.50 20.21 -26.54
C THR A 112 0.93 19.19 -25.58
N TYR A 113 1.18 17.92 -25.87
CA TYR A 113 0.96 16.83 -24.95
C TYR A 113 2.22 16.59 -24.12
N ILE A 114 2.04 16.58 -22.80
CA ILE A 114 3.07 16.33 -21.80
C ILE A 114 2.81 14.92 -21.28
N GLU A 115 3.73 14.02 -21.59
CA GLU A 115 3.69 12.66 -21.05
C GLU A 115 3.90 12.67 -19.54
N LYS A 116 3.24 11.72 -18.88
CA LYS A 116 3.54 11.38 -17.49
C LYS A 116 4.99 10.91 -17.43
N ASP A 117 5.77 11.55 -16.57
CA ASP A 117 7.13 11.14 -16.27
C ASP A 117 7.31 11.17 -14.75
N SER A 118 7.93 10.14 -14.20
CA SER A 118 8.04 10.01 -12.75
C SER A 118 9.22 9.14 -12.36
N SER A 119 9.83 9.48 -11.24
CA SER A 119 10.83 8.65 -10.57
C SER A 119 10.29 8.21 -9.22
N ILE A 120 10.22 6.89 -9.03
CA ILE A 120 9.74 6.27 -7.78
C ILE A 120 10.93 6.04 -6.86
N ASN A 121 10.72 6.36 -5.59
CA ASN A 121 11.63 6.05 -4.51
C ASN A 121 11.24 4.71 -3.88
N ASP A 122 12.00 3.66 -4.15
CA ASP A 122 11.72 2.29 -3.69
C ASP A 122 11.63 2.16 -2.17
N GLU A 123 12.38 2.98 -1.42
CA GLU A 123 12.31 2.95 0.05
C GLU A 123 10.99 3.54 0.57
N ILE A 124 10.50 4.61 -0.04
CA ILE A 124 9.20 5.19 0.32
C ILE A 124 8.07 4.26 -0.12
N ASP A 125 8.16 3.64 -1.31
CA ASP A 125 7.15 2.69 -1.77
C ASP A 125 7.00 1.50 -0.81
N LYS A 126 8.13 0.90 -0.42
CA LYS A 126 8.16 -0.12 0.63
C LYS A 126 7.49 0.35 1.93
N LEU A 127 7.78 1.57 2.40
CA LEU A 127 7.16 2.11 3.61
C LEU A 127 5.65 2.29 3.48
N ARG A 128 5.14 2.64 2.29
CA ARG A 128 3.70 2.70 2.02
C ARG A 128 3.06 1.32 2.08
N HIS A 129 3.71 0.32 1.48
CA HIS A 129 3.28 -1.07 1.55
C HIS A 129 3.29 -1.60 3.00
N SER A 130 4.33 -1.27 3.78
CA SER A 130 4.41 -1.56 5.21
C SER A 130 3.23 -0.95 5.97
N ALA A 131 2.88 0.31 5.70
CA ALA A 131 1.75 0.98 6.35
C ALA A 131 0.41 0.27 6.09
N THR A 132 0.09 -0.02 4.83
CA THR A 132 -1.16 -0.71 4.46
C THR A 132 -1.19 -2.13 5.00
N HIS A 133 -0.06 -2.83 4.98
CA HIS A 133 0.08 -4.17 5.56
C HIS A 133 -0.17 -4.16 7.07
N SER A 134 0.49 -3.27 7.82
CA SER A 134 0.32 -3.13 9.26
C SER A 134 -1.12 -2.82 9.65
N LEU A 135 -1.80 -1.92 8.91
CA LEU A 135 -3.22 -1.62 9.13
C LEU A 135 -4.13 -2.84 8.98
N LEU A 136 -3.77 -3.82 8.14
CA LEU A 136 -4.53 -5.04 7.92
C LEU A 136 -4.19 -6.17 8.89
N THR A 137 -3.00 -6.16 9.48
CA THR A 137 -2.50 -7.29 10.28
C THR A 137 -2.46 -7.04 11.78
N ARG A 138 -2.48 -5.79 12.27
CA ARG A 138 -2.40 -5.47 13.71
C ARG A 138 -3.19 -4.23 14.11
N THR A 139 -3.38 -4.00 15.41
CA THR A 139 -4.20 -2.90 15.95
C THR A 139 -3.41 -1.71 16.50
N ASP A 140 -2.15 -1.90 16.84
CA ASP A 140 -1.24 -0.89 17.40
C ASP A 140 -0.42 -0.21 16.28
N VAL A 141 -1.13 0.48 15.39
CA VAL A 141 -0.56 1.12 14.20
C VAL A 141 -0.67 2.65 14.29
N LEU A 142 0.46 3.35 14.17
CA LEU A 142 0.51 4.80 14.02
C LEU A 142 1.11 5.12 12.66
N VAL A 143 0.35 5.77 11.79
CA VAL A 143 0.83 6.16 10.47
C VAL A 143 1.10 7.65 10.45
N VAL A 144 2.33 8.05 10.14
CA VAL A 144 2.68 9.45 9.84
C VAL A 144 2.57 9.66 8.34
N ALA A 145 1.66 10.52 7.91
CA ALA A 145 1.34 10.70 6.50
C ALA A 145 1.39 12.15 6.04
N SER A 146 1.65 12.35 4.75
CA SER A 146 1.34 13.62 4.08
C SER A 146 -0.10 13.62 3.56
N VAL A 147 -0.48 14.66 2.79
CA VAL A 147 -1.73 14.64 2.00
C VAL A 147 -1.83 13.43 1.05
N SER A 148 -0.78 12.64 0.86
CA SER A 148 -0.89 11.37 0.13
C SER A 148 -1.92 10.41 0.72
N CYS A 149 -2.27 10.52 2.02
CA CYS A 149 -3.29 9.65 2.63
C CYS A 149 -4.71 9.89 2.12
N ILE A 150 -4.98 11.02 1.44
CA ILE A 150 -6.28 11.30 0.80
C ILE A 150 -6.28 11.06 -0.71
N TYR A 151 -5.18 10.55 -1.27
CA TYR A 151 -5.12 10.12 -2.67
C TYR A 151 -5.56 8.67 -2.81
N GLY A 152 -6.07 8.34 -4.00
CA GLY A 152 -6.58 7.02 -4.33
C GLY A 152 -5.59 5.89 -4.04
N LEU A 153 -6.12 4.81 -3.48
CA LEU A 153 -5.53 3.48 -3.40
C LEU A 153 -6.54 2.49 -4.00
N GLY A 154 -6.08 1.28 -4.33
CA GLY A 154 -7.00 0.20 -4.68
C GLY A 154 -7.88 -0.20 -3.50
N ALA A 155 -9.00 -0.85 -3.79
CA ALA A 155 -9.93 -1.31 -2.76
C ALA A 155 -9.24 -2.11 -1.64
N PRO A 156 -9.48 -1.80 -0.36
CA PRO A 156 -8.93 -2.55 0.77
C PRO A 156 -9.29 -4.03 0.75
N GLU A 157 -10.46 -4.37 0.22
CA GLU A 157 -10.90 -5.76 0.01
C GLU A 157 -10.01 -6.46 -1.02
N ASN A 158 -9.68 -5.80 -2.13
CA ASN A 158 -8.77 -6.36 -3.12
C ASN A 158 -7.38 -6.57 -2.51
N TYR A 159 -6.84 -5.59 -1.79
CA TYR A 159 -5.50 -5.74 -1.20
C TYR A 159 -5.48 -6.74 -0.02
N GLY A 160 -6.52 -6.75 0.80
CA GLY A 160 -6.61 -7.56 2.03
C GLY A 160 -7.07 -8.98 1.82
N ASP A 161 -7.87 -9.26 0.79
CA ASP A 161 -8.33 -10.61 0.45
C ASP A 161 -7.45 -11.28 -0.63
N MET A 162 -6.71 -10.50 -1.44
CA MET A 162 -5.72 -11.05 -2.37
C MET A 162 -4.38 -11.26 -1.66
N TYR A 163 -4.22 -12.43 -1.04
CA TYR A 163 -2.93 -12.87 -0.50
C TYR A 163 -2.67 -14.32 -0.87
N VAL A 164 -1.38 -14.67 -0.91
CA VAL A 164 -0.94 -16.05 -0.98
C VAL A 164 -0.71 -16.55 0.43
N PHE A 165 -1.37 -17.65 0.77
CA PHE A 165 -1.20 -18.34 2.05
C PHE A 165 -0.37 -19.59 1.86
N VAL A 166 0.72 -19.67 2.62
CA VAL A 166 1.57 -20.85 2.68
C VAL A 166 1.63 -21.40 4.09
N GLU A 167 1.39 -22.69 4.26
CA GLU A 167 1.49 -23.40 5.54
C GLU A 167 2.25 -24.72 5.37
N ALA A 168 3.17 -25.01 6.28
CA ALA A 168 3.92 -26.25 6.25
C ALA A 168 2.98 -27.47 6.40
N GLY A 169 3.15 -28.47 5.55
CA GLY A 169 2.30 -29.65 5.44
C GLY A 169 1.08 -29.48 4.53
N GLN A 170 0.88 -28.31 3.91
CA GLN A 170 -0.26 -28.13 3.00
C GLN A 170 0.06 -28.71 1.60
N PRO A 171 -0.91 -29.37 0.94
CA PRO A 171 -0.80 -29.69 -0.48
C PRO A 171 -0.78 -28.41 -1.30
N LEU A 172 0.29 -28.17 -2.03
CA LEU A 172 0.45 -27.03 -2.93
C LEU A 172 1.47 -27.40 -4.01
N VAL A 173 1.03 -27.33 -5.27
CA VAL A 173 1.94 -27.50 -6.41
C VAL A 173 2.79 -26.24 -6.53
N ARG A 174 4.11 -26.40 -6.66
CA ARG A 174 5.04 -25.26 -6.77
C ARG A 174 4.64 -24.28 -7.87
N ASP A 175 4.29 -24.78 -9.05
CA ASP A 175 3.95 -23.93 -10.19
C ASP A 175 2.63 -23.17 -9.98
N ASP A 176 1.73 -23.67 -9.13
CA ASP A 176 0.53 -22.93 -8.71
C ASP A 176 0.89 -21.75 -7.80
N LEU A 177 1.84 -21.93 -6.87
CA LEU A 177 2.38 -20.83 -6.08
C LEU A 177 2.97 -19.73 -6.98
N LEU A 178 3.73 -20.11 -8.01
CA LEU A 178 4.32 -19.13 -8.94
C LEU A 178 3.26 -18.32 -9.69
N ARG A 179 2.19 -18.97 -10.15
CA ARG A 179 1.06 -18.27 -10.80
C ARG A 179 0.39 -17.30 -9.85
N GLN A 180 0.11 -17.72 -8.62
CA GLN A 180 -0.50 -16.85 -7.63
C GLN A 180 0.40 -15.65 -7.28
N LEU A 181 1.72 -15.82 -7.26
CA LEU A 181 2.66 -14.70 -7.04
C LEU A 181 2.63 -13.70 -8.20
N VAL A 182 2.55 -14.18 -9.45
CA VAL A 182 2.37 -13.32 -10.63
C VAL A 182 1.05 -12.56 -10.57
N ASP A 183 -0.04 -13.22 -10.16
CA ASP A 183 -1.35 -12.57 -9.96
C ASP A 183 -1.28 -11.46 -8.89
N LEU A 184 -0.41 -11.63 -7.89
CA LEU A 184 -0.08 -10.62 -6.87
C LEU A 184 0.92 -9.56 -7.33
N GLN A 185 1.23 -9.49 -8.63
CA GLN A 185 2.16 -8.55 -9.27
C GLN A 185 3.62 -8.72 -8.88
N TYR A 186 4.03 -9.92 -8.44
CA TYR A 186 5.45 -10.22 -8.26
C TYR A 186 6.10 -10.63 -9.58
N ALA A 187 7.31 -10.14 -9.81
CA ALA A 187 8.12 -10.53 -10.96
C ALA A 187 9.04 -11.70 -10.63
N ARG A 188 9.16 -12.67 -11.55
CA ARG A 188 10.19 -13.70 -11.42
C ARG A 188 11.55 -13.12 -11.79
N ASN A 189 12.53 -13.19 -10.89
CA ASN A 189 13.90 -12.77 -11.17
C ASN A 189 14.92 -13.68 -10.47
N ASP A 190 15.49 -14.63 -11.21
CA ASP A 190 16.42 -15.62 -10.66
C ASP A 190 17.84 -15.04 -10.42
N HIS A 191 18.17 -13.90 -11.03
CA HIS A 191 19.48 -13.26 -10.98
C HIS A 191 19.55 -12.13 -9.96
N ASP A 192 18.59 -11.21 -10.02
CA ASP A 192 18.53 -10.03 -9.16
C ASP A 192 17.34 -10.14 -8.21
N PHE A 193 17.63 -10.41 -6.94
CA PHE A 193 16.62 -10.69 -5.93
C PHE A 193 16.38 -9.45 -5.07
N HIS A 194 15.32 -8.73 -5.40
CA HIS A 194 14.89 -7.50 -4.74
C HIS A 194 13.40 -7.56 -4.39
N ARG A 195 12.90 -6.56 -3.65
CA ARG A 195 11.49 -6.46 -3.26
C ARG A 195 10.57 -6.55 -4.48
N GLY A 196 9.43 -7.21 -4.31
CA GLY A 196 8.45 -7.43 -5.38
C GLY A 196 8.87 -8.53 -6.36
N THR A 197 9.90 -9.31 -6.02
CA THR A 197 10.33 -10.45 -6.85
C THR A 197 10.26 -11.78 -6.11
N PHE A 198 10.22 -12.86 -6.89
CA PHE A 198 10.51 -14.20 -6.42
C PHE A 198 11.51 -14.90 -7.33
N ARG A 199 12.19 -15.92 -6.80
CA ARG A 199 13.13 -16.78 -7.54
C ARG A 199 12.94 -18.24 -7.19
N VAL A 200 13.37 -19.11 -8.10
CA VAL A 200 13.24 -20.57 -7.96
C VAL A 200 14.61 -21.24 -8.01
N ARG A 201 14.89 -22.09 -7.03
CA ARG A 201 16.12 -22.89 -6.94
C ARG A 201 15.76 -24.34 -6.63
N GLY A 202 15.49 -25.12 -7.68
CA GLY A 202 15.01 -26.50 -7.55
C GLY A 202 13.62 -26.54 -6.90
N ASP A 203 13.56 -27.12 -5.70
CA ASP A 203 12.33 -27.26 -4.90
C ASP A 203 12.15 -26.11 -3.89
N VAL A 204 12.95 -25.04 -4.02
CA VAL A 204 12.88 -23.86 -3.16
C VAL A 204 12.37 -22.67 -3.94
N VAL A 205 11.33 -22.01 -3.41
CA VAL A 205 10.85 -20.72 -3.88
C VAL A 205 11.17 -19.67 -2.83
N GLU A 206 11.92 -18.64 -3.21
CA GLU A 206 12.21 -17.49 -2.34
C GLU A 206 11.45 -16.27 -2.85
N ILE A 207 10.74 -15.59 -1.95
CA ILE A 207 9.84 -14.48 -2.25
C ILE A 207 10.32 -13.30 -1.41
N PHE A 208 10.52 -12.13 -2.01
CA PHE A 208 10.88 -10.91 -1.30
C PHE A 208 9.66 -9.97 -1.25
N PRO A 209 8.92 -9.91 -0.13
CA PRO A 209 7.72 -9.10 -0.04
C PRO A 209 7.98 -7.60 -0.25
N GLN A 210 7.04 -6.90 -0.92
CA GLN A 210 7.19 -5.47 -1.23
C GLN A 210 7.25 -4.58 0.02
N TYR A 211 6.62 -5.02 1.11
CA TYR A 211 6.56 -4.33 2.40
C TYR A 211 7.74 -4.64 3.33
N GLU A 212 8.65 -5.57 2.98
CA GLU A 212 9.74 -6.00 3.86
C GLU A 212 11.09 -5.39 3.46
N ALA A 213 11.95 -5.13 4.44
CA ALA A 213 13.30 -4.59 4.20
C ALA A 213 14.40 -5.64 4.38
N GLU A 214 14.26 -6.49 5.38
CA GLU A 214 15.34 -7.35 5.88
C GLU A 214 15.00 -8.83 5.82
N ARG A 215 13.78 -9.17 5.36
CA ARG A 215 13.23 -10.51 5.43
C ARG A 215 12.63 -10.91 4.08
N ALA A 216 13.07 -12.05 3.58
CA ALA A 216 12.42 -12.77 2.50
C ALA A 216 11.81 -14.07 3.05
N ILE A 217 10.80 -14.58 2.36
CA ILE A 217 10.13 -15.84 2.70
C ILE A 217 10.70 -16.93 1.79
N ARG A 218 11.23 -17.98 2.39
CA ARG A 218 11.66 -19.20 1.70
C ARG A 218 10.61 -20.29 1.94
N VAL A 219 10.09 -20.84 0.85
CA VAL A 219 9.17 -21.97 0.83
C VAL A 219 9.91 -23.16 0.22
N GLU A 220 10.06 -24.22 1.01
CA GLU A 220 10.71 -25.47 0.61
C GLU A 220 9.62 -26.51 0.30
N PHE A 221 9.72 -27.17 -0.85
CA PHE A 221 8.74 -28.15 -1.33
C PHE A 221 9.30 -29.58 -1.26
N PHE A 222 8.40 -30.53 -1.06
CA PHE A 222 8.66 -31.97 -1.24
C PHE A 222 7.57 -32.56 -2.14
N GLY A 223 7.84 -32.62 -3.44
CA GLY A 223 6.80 -32.92 -4.43
C GLY A 223 5.75 -31.80 -4.49
N ASP A 224 4.48 -32.14 -4.28
CA ASP A 224 3.34 -31.21 -4.31
C ASP A 224 2.87 -30.80 -2.90
N GLU A 225 3.80 -30.77 -1.94
CA GLU A 225 3.55 -30.38 -0.55
C GLU A 225 4.60 -29.36 -0.09
N VAL A 226 4.18 -28.39 0.73
CA VAL A 226 5.09 -27.46 1.40
C VAL A 226 5.75 -28.17 2.57
N ASP A 227 7.05 -28.46 2.48
CA ASP A 227 7.81 -29.14 3.54
C ASP A 227 8.14 -28.17 4.69
N ALA A 228 8.68 -27.00 4.36
CA ALA A 228 9.09 -26.03 5.36
C ALA A 228 8.97 -24.58 4.88
N ILE A 229 8.82 -23.68 5.85
CA ILE A 229 8.83 -22.23 5.63
C ILE A 229 9.90 -21.61 6.51
N ALA A 230 10.68 -20.68 5.96
CA ALA A 230 11.69 -19.92 6.68
C ALA A 230 11.63 -18.43 6.32
N GLU A 231 11.84 -17.57 7.31
CA GLU A 231 12.23 -16.18 7.08
C GLU A 231 13.76 -16.14 6.93
N ILE A 232 14.25 -15.49 5.89
CA ILE A 232 15.68 -15.41 5.57
C ILE A 232 16.14 -13.97 5.38
N ASP A 233 17.41 -13.71 5.70
CA ASP A 233 18.11 -12.50 5.24
C ASP A 233 18.21 -12.57 3.69
N PRO A 234 17.63 -11.61 2.93
CA PRO A 234 17.55 -11.68 1.47
C PRO A 234 18.92 -11.61 0.79
N LEU A 235 19.93 -11.03 1.45
CA LEU A 235 21.29 -10.88 0.92
C LEU A 235 22.16 -12.09 1.27
N ARG A 236 22.12 -12.55 2.53
CA ARG A 236 22.98 -13.62 3.04
C ARG A 236 22.37 -15.01 2.91
N GLY A 237 21.05 -15.11 2.76
CA GLY A 237 20.30 -16.36 2.77
C GLY A 237 20.24 -17.06 4.13
N LYS A 238 20.68 -16.39 5.20
CA LYS A 238 20.68 -16.92 6.57
C LYS A 238 19.26 -17.01 7.09
N VAL A 239 18.88 -18.16 7.65
CA VAL A 239 17.59 -18.34 8.31
C VAL A 239 17.52 -17.49 9.58
N LEU A 240 16.50 -16.64 9.66
CA LEU A 240 16.18 -15.77 10.79
C LEU A 240 15.12 -16.42 11.69
N ALA A 241 14.08 -17.00 11.09
CA ALA A 241 13.00 -17.68 11.77
C ALA A 241 12.42 -18.82 10.91
N ARG A 242 11.68 -19.74 11.55
CA ARG A 242 10.97 -20.84 10.87
C ARG A 242 9.49 -20.81 11.26
N PRO A 243 8.70 -19.90 10.68
CA PRO A 243 7.27 -19.85 10.97
C PRO A 243 6.56 -21.08 10.39
N LYS A 244 5.42 -21.46 10.98
CA LYS A 244 4.59 -22.56 10.46
C LYS A 244 3.79 -22.17 9.22
N ARG A 245 3.52 -20.88 9.06
CA ARG A 245 2.72 -20.30 8.00
C ARG A 245 3.21 -18.90 7.65
N ALA A 246 3.00 -18.48 6.40
CA ALA A 246 3.29 -17.15 5.91
C ALA A 246 2.13 -16.65 5.01
N MET A 247 1.95 -15.34 5.01
CA MET A 247 1.02 -14.64 4.12
C MET A 247 1.83 -13.65 3.29
N VAL A 248 1.65 -13.70 1.97
CA VAL A 248 2.28 -12.76 1.03
C VAL A 248 1.19 -11.88 0.45
N PHE A 249 1.27 -10.58 0.71
CA PHE A 249 0.34 -9.56 0.19
C PHE A 249 0.80 -9.04 -1.18
N PRO A 250 -0.07 -8.35 -1.95
CA PRO A 250 0.27 -7.87 -3.29
C PRO A 250 1.45 -6.91 -3.31
N ALA A 251 2.23 -6.95 -4.39
CA ALA A 251 3.35 -6.05 -4.66
C ALA A 251 2.93 -4.69 -5.25
N SER A 252 1.62 -4.46 -5.42
CA SER A 252 1.04 -3.19 -5.89
C SER A 252 -0.22 -2.85 -5.11
N HIS A 253 -0.46 -1.56 -4.85
CA HIS A 253 -1.74 -1.08 -4.30
C HIS A 253 -2.89 -1.09 -5.33
N TYR A 254 -2.58 -1.21 -6.61
CA TYR A 254 -3.55 -1.32 -7.70
C TYR A 254 -3.52 -2.75 -8.24
N VAL A 255 -4.12 -3.66 -7.47
CA VAL A 255 -4.28 -5.06 -7.86
C VAL A 255 -5.77 -5.37 -8.00
N ALA A 256 -6.11 -6.18 -9.00
CA ALA A 256 -7.45 -6.66 -9.25
C ALA A 256 -7.38 -8.13 -9.69
N THR A 257 -8.42 -8.91 -9.40
CA THR A 257 -8.49 -10.30 -9.86
C THR A 257 -8.68 -10.36 -11.38
N GLY A 258 -8.28 -11.48 -12.01
CA GLY A 258 -8.48 -11.65 -13.45
C GLY A 258 -9.95 -11.50 -13.88
N ASP A 259 -10.90 -11.93 -13.04
CA ASP A 259 -12.34 -11.75 -13.27
C ASP A 259 -12.73 -10.28 -13.24
N ARG A 260 -12.24 -9.53 -12.23
CA ARG A 260 -12.46 -8.10 -12.09
C ARG A 260 -11.89 -7.30 -13.27
N ILE A 261 -10.70 -7.69 -13.76
CA ILE A 261 -10.07 -7.06 -14.92
C ILE A 261 -10.94 -7.28 -16.17
N ARG A 262 -11.46 -8.49 -16.38
CA ARG A 262 -12.36 -8.77 -17.53
C ARG A 262 -13.65 -7.95 -17.47
N GLU A 263 -14.26 -7.83 -16.29
CA GLU A 263 -15.43 -6.95 -16.10
C GLU A 263 -15.08 -5.47 -16.34
N ALA A 264 -13.93 -5.02 -15.83
CA ALA A 264 -13.46 -3.65 -16.01
C ALA A 264 -13.27 -3.33 -17.50
N ILE A 265 -12.67 -4.23 -18.27
CA ILE A 265 -12.47 -4.06 -19.72
C ILE A 265 -13.80 -3.87 -20.45
N VAL A 266 -14.83 -4.66 -20.12
CA VAL A 266 -16.17 -4.50 -20.73
C VAL A 266 -16.71 -3.10 -20.45
N GLY A 267 -16.65 -2.64 -19.19
CA GLY A 267 -17.10 -1.29 -18.83
C GLY A 267 -16.30 -0.18 -19.51
N ILE A 268 -14.98 -0.35 -19.65
CA ILE A 268 -14.10 0.61 -20.35
C ILE A 268 -14.49 0.68 -21.83
N GLN A 269 -14.75 -0.46 -22.47
CA GLN A 269 -15.16 -0.52 -23.87
C GLN A 269 -16.53 0.12 -24.11
N GLU A 270 -17.48 -0.08 -23.19
CA GLU A 270 -18.80 0.56 -23.24
C GLU A 270 -18.67 2.09 -23.13
N GLU A 271 -17.95 2.61 -22.12
CA GLU A 271 -17.75 4.05 -21.95
C GLU A 271 -16.95 4.66 -23.12
N LEU A 272 -15.97 3.94 -23.66
CA LEU A 272 -15.25 4.33 -24.85
C LEU A 272 -16.20 4.48 -26.05
N GLY A 273 -17.07 3.50 -26.29
CA GLY A 273 -18.05 3.53 -27.38
C GLY A 273 -18.95 4.77 -27.32
N GLU A 274 -19.55 5.02 -26.15
CA GLU A 274 -20.39 6.20 -25.91
C GLU A 274 -19.62 7.51 -26.15
N ARG A 275 -18.37 7.58 -25.68
CA ARG A 275 -17.54 8.78 -25.80
C ARG A 275 -17.10 9.04 -27.25
N LEU A 276 -16.80 7.99 -28.01
CA LEU A 276 -16.47 8.11 -29.43
C LEU A 276 -17.67 8.57 -30.26
N GLU A 277 -18.88 8.07 -29.99
CA GLU A 277 -20.10 8.54 -30.64
C GLU A 277 -20.36 10.02 -30.34
N HIS A 278 -20.15 10.46 -29.10
CA HIS A 278 -20.25 11.87 -28.73
C HIS A 278 -19.27 12.74 -29.52
N PHE A 279 -17.97 12.40 -29.55
CA PHE A 279 -16.99 13.18 -30.30
C PHE A 279 -17.22 13.19 -31.81
N ARG A 280 -17.64 12.06 -32.40
CA ARG A 280 -17.99 11.99 -33.82
C ARG A 280 -19.20 12.88 -34.14
N ARG A 281 -20.23 12.92 -33.29
CA ARG A 281 -21.38 13.84 -33.43
C ARG A 281 -21.00 15.32 -33.33
N GLU A 282 -20.01 15.64 -32.49
CA GLU A 282 -19.47 17.01 -32.37
C GLU A 282 -18.41 17.35 -33.43
N ASN A 283 -18.17 16.45 -34.39
CA ASN A 283 -17.14 16.60 -35.44
C ASN A 283 -15.71 16.75 -34.89
N LYS A 284 -15.46 16.22 -33.68
CA LYS A 284 -14.15 16.16 -32.99
C LYS A 284 -13.40 14.87 -33.37
N LEU A 285 -13.09 14.75 -34.65
CA LEU A 285 -12.57 13.50 -35.24
C LEU A 285 -11.17 13.14 -34.74
N LEU A 286 -10.31 14.14 -34.50
CA LEU A 286 -8.96 13.93 -34.01
C LEU A 286 -8.95 13.45 -32.55
N GLU A 287 -9.80 14.04 -31.70
CA GLU A 287 -9.99 13.64 -30.32
C GLU A 287 -10.54 12.22 -30.21
N ALA A 288 -11.51 11.87 -31.07
CA ALA A 288 -12.03 10.51 -31.16
C ALA A 288 -10.92 9.51 -31.53
N GLN A 289 -10.12 9.81 -32.55
CA GLN A 289 -9.01 8.96 -32.97
C GLN A 289 -7.96 8.79 -31.86
N ARG A 290 -7.56 9.88 -31.19
CA ARG A 290 -6.58 9.85 -30.08
C ARG A 290 -7.09 8.99 -28.91
N LEU A 291 -8.35 9.18 -28.52
CA LEU A 291 -8.97 8.41 -27.44
C LEU A 291 -9.05 6.92 -27.78
N GLU A 292 -9.51 6.57 -28.99
CA GLU A 292 -9.65 5.19 -29.46
C GLU A 292 -8.31 4.47 -29.46
N GLN A 293 -7.27 5.08 -30.04
CA GLN A 293 -5.93 4.48 -30.10
C GLN A 293 -5.33 4.22 -28.73
N ARG A 294 -5.38 5.21 -27.83
CA ARG A 294 -4.80 5.08 -26.48
C ARG A 294 -5.54 4.05 -25.63
N THR A 295 -6.86 4.13 -25.61
CA THR A 295 -7.69 3.24 -24.76
C THR A 295 -7.62 1.79 -25.24
N MET A 296 -7.62 1.54 -26.55
CA MET A 296 -7.50 0.18 -27.08
C MET A 296 -6.14 -0.45 -26.78
N TYR A 297 -5.05 0.32 -26.89
CA TYR A 297 -3.72 -0.16 -26.49
C TYR A 297 -3.68 -0.50 -24.99
N ASP A 298 -4.24 0.35 -24.14
CA ASP A 298 -4.29 0.09 -22.69
C ASP A 298 -5.14 -1.15 -22.37
N ILE A 299 -6.25 -1.38 -23.10
CA ILE A 299 -7.06 -2.60 -22.99
C ILE A 299 -6.27 -3.85 -23.36
N GLU A 300 -5.51 -3.83 -24.47
CA GLU A 300 -4.66 -4.96 -24.87
C GLU A 300 -3.63 -5.28 -23.78
N MET A 301 -3.00 -4.25 -23.21
CA MET A 301 -2.05 -4.42 -22.10
C MET A 301 -2.72 -5.00 -20.84
N LEU A 302 -3.92 -4.52 -20.48
CA LEU A 302 -4.69 -5.07 -19.37
C LEU A 302 -5.09 -6.53 -19.59
N GLN A 303 -5.40 -6.93 -20.83
CA GLN A 303 -5.78 -8.30 -21.18
C GLN A 303 -4.60 -9.28 -21.07
N GLU A 304 -3.43 -8.89 -21.59
CA GLU A 304 -2.26 -9.76 -21.68
C GLU A 304 -1.43 -9.76 -20.38
N MET A 305 -1.27 -8.59 -19.75
CA MET A 305 -0.35 -8.39 -18.63
C MET A 305 -1.06 -8.15 -17.30
N GLY A 306 -2.38 -7.90 -17.30
CA GLY A 306 -3.13 -7.52 -16.10
C GLY A 306 -2.84 -6.09 -15.61
N PHE A 307 -2.03 -5.33 -16.33
CA PHE A 307 -1.62 -3.96 -15.98
C PHE A 307 -1.28 -3.15 -17.24
N CYS A 308 -1.49 -1.83 -17.19
CA CYS A 308 -1.08 -0.89 -18.24
C CYS A 308 -0.45 0.37 -17.64
N HIS A 309 0.30 1.12 -18.44
CA HIS A 309 0.86 2.38 -17.97
C HIS A 309 -0.24 3.41 -17.74
N GLY A 310 -0.33 3.98 -16.54
CA GLY A 310 -1.42 4.88 -16.17
C GLY A 310 -2.69 4.13 -15.74
N VAL A 311 -2.56 2.89 -15.25
CA VAL A 311 -3.67 2.05 -14.77
C VAL A 311 -4.60 2.78 -13.80
N GLU A 312 -4.09 3.74 -13.03
CA GLU A 312 -4.86 4.54 -12.08
C GLU A 312 -6.00 5.35 -12.73
N ASN A 313 -5.89 5.66 -14.03
CA ASN A 313 -6.96 6.31 -14.81
C ASN A 313 -8.20 5.41 -14.97
N TYR A 314 -8.01 4.08 -14.86
CA TYR A 314 -9.06 3.08 -14.93
C TYR A 314 -9.50 2.58 -13.54
N SER A 315 -8.99 3.18 -12.46
CA SER A 315 -9.22 2.75 -11.07
C SER A 315 -10.68 2.51 -10.72
N ARG A 316 -11.59 3.39 -11.17
CA ARG A 316 -13.05 3.22 -10.94
C ARG A 316 -13.56 1.87 -11.43
N PHE A 317 -13.15 1.46 -12.64
CA PHE A 317 -13.56 0.19 -13.22
C PHE A 317 -12.92 -0.99 -12.51
N LEU A 318 -11.63 -0.89 -12.19
CA LEU A 318 -10.87 -1.93 -11.49
C LEU A 318 -11.42 -2.16 -10.07
N ASP A 319 -11.85 -1.11 -9.39
CA ASP A 319 -12.48 -1.20 -8.07
C ASP A 319 -13.96 -1.63 -8.13
N GLY A 320 -14.62 -1.50 -9.29
CA GLY A 320 -16.07 -1.73 -9.44
C GLY A 320 -16.95 -0.68 -8.84
N ARG A 321 -16.44 0.55 -8.79
CA ARG A 321 -17.17 1.71 -8.29
C ARG A 321 -18.08 2.29 -9.38
N ALA A 322 -19.23 2.83 -8.96
CA ALA A 322 -20.09 3.58 -9.87
C ALA A 322 -19.50 4.97 -10.21
N PRO A 323 -19.92 5.60 -11.32
CA PRO A 323 -19.53 6.97 -11.63
C PRO A 323 -19.84 7.94 -10.48
N GLY A 324 -18.85 8.72 -10.07
CA GLY A 324 -18.99 9.72 -8.99
C GLY A 324 -18.80 9.17 -7.57
N GLU A 325 -18.60 7.87 -7.39
CA GLU A 325 -18.31 7.29 -6.08
C GLU A 325 -16.93 7.71 -5.54
N THR A 326 -16.87 7.89 -4.22
CA THR A 326 -15.65 8.27 -3.49
C THR A 326 -14.54 7.22 -3.69
N PRO A 327 -13.28 7.63 -3.92
CA PRO A 327 -12.16 6.69 -3.99
C PRO A 327 -11.83 6.09 -2.63
N TYR A 328 -11.22 4.91 -2.66
CA TYR A 328 -10.57 4.37 -1.48
C TYR A 328 -9.28 5.15 -1.21
N THR A 329 -9.04 5.46 0.05
CA THR A 329 -7.84 6.16 0.53
C THR A 329 -7.28 5.38 1.71
N LEU A 330 -6.17 5.85 2.30
CA LEU A 330 -5.52 5.18 3.44
C LEU A 330 -6.49 4.99 4.63
#